data_AF-A0A920VRS7-F1
#
_entry.id   AF-A0A920VRS7-F1
#
_cell.length_a   1.000
_cell.length_b   1.000
_cell.length_c   1.000
_cell.angle_alpha   90.00
_cell.angle_beta   90.00
_cell.angle_gamma   90.00
#
_symmetry.space_group_name_H-M   'P 1'
#
loop_
_entity.id
_entity.type
_entity.pdbx_description
1 polymer ?
#
loop_
_entity_poly.entity_id
_entity_poly.type
_entity_poly.pdbx_seq_one_letter_code
_entity_poly.pdbx_strand_id
1 'polypeptide(L)'
;MSIAEQMGFTLEKTAYSVNIKERLDFSCALFDPDGDLVANAPHIPIHLGSMSEAVRTVIDVNAKSISPGDVYVVNAPYNGGTHLPDITVITPVFDQENSRILFYVASRGHHADIGGITPGSMPPDSRVVEEEGILFDNFKLIDRGQFLEQKLRDHLASGPYPARNPEQNIADLKAQIAAGEKGVQEVHRMIKQFGVDVVHAYMKHVQDNAEEQVRRVIDVMEDGEFSYPLDEGSVIKVAISFDKKTVALRLILRALVIRGHPTLMHRPLLHAQLCFMFFVVSSMTRYR
;
A
#
# COMPACT_ATOMS: atom_id res chain seq x y z
N MET A 1 -0.40 9.84 13.74
CA MET A 1 0.02 10.63 12.56
C MET A 1 1.53 10.94 12.56
N SER A 2 2.09 11.60 13.59
CA SER A 2 3.51 12.02 13.60
C SER A 2 4.53 10.92 13.24
N ILE A 3 4.31 9.67 13.67
CA ILE A 3 5.19 8.54 13.32
C ILE A 3 5.30 8.38 11.80
N ALA A 4 4.17 8.30 11.10
CA ALA A 4 4.14 8.13 9.65
C ALA A 4 4.74 9.34 8.92
N GLU A 5 4.57 10.55 9.44
CA GLU A 5 5.18 11.77 8.86
C GLU A 5 6.70 11.76 9.01
N GLN A 6 7.20 11.31 10.16
CA GLN A 6 8.64 11.16 10.37
C GLN A 6 9.25 10.06 9.47
N MET A 7 8.53 8.95 9.28
CA MET A 7 8.92 7.94 8.29
C MET A 7 8.99 8.55 6.88
N GLY A 8 7.97 9.32 6.49
CA GLY A 8 7.90 9.98 5.19
C GLY A 8 9.03 10.99 4.98
N PHE A 9 9.35 11.79 5.99
CA PHE A 9 10.49 12.70 5.96
C PHE A 9 11.82 11.95 5.77
N THR A 10 12.02 10.83 6.48
CA THR A 10 13.20 9.99 6.28
C THR A 10 13.27 9.43 4.86
N LEU A 11 12.16 8.95 4.32
CA LEU A 11 12.09 8.42 2.96
C LEU A 11 12.46 9.50 1.92
N GLU A 12 11.84 10.67 2.02
CA GLU A 12 12.12 11.83 1.15
C GLU A 12 13.62 12.17 1.15
N LYS A 13 14.23 12.27 2.33
CA LYS A 13 15.64 12.70 2.43
C LYS A 13 16.65 11.66 1.99
N THR A 14 16.30 10.37 2.06
CA THR A 14 17.23 9.27 1.78
C THR A 14 17.01 8.61 0.42
N ALA A 15 15.87 8.84 -0.22
CA ALA A 15 15.57 8.33 -1.56
C ALA A 15 16.56 8.84 -2.62
N TYR A 16 16.78 7.98 -3.62
CA TYR A 16 17.66 8.27 -4.74
C TYR A 16 16.88 8.77 -5.95
N SER A 17 15.73 8.17 -6.26
CA SER A 17 14.95 8.54 -7.43
C SER A 17 14.17 9.84 -7.25
N VAL A 18 14.02 10.56 -8.37
CA VAL A 18 13.21 11.79 -8.45
C VAL A 18 11.75 11.52 -8.10
N ASN A 19 11.21 10.34 -8.41
CA ASN A 19 9.82 9.98 -8.09
C ASN A 19 9.56 10.02 -6.58
N ILE A 20 10.41 9.38 -5.80
CA ILE A 20 10.22 9.35 -4.34
C ILE A 20 10.71 10.66 -3.72
N LYS A 21 11.87 11.16 -4.13
CA LYS A 21 12.53 12.31 -3.50
C LYS A 21 11.86 13.65 -3.80
N GLU A 22 11.53 13.91 -5.05
CA GLU A 22 11.11 15.24 -5.52
C GLU A 22 9.62 15.28 -5.86
N ARG A 23 9.08 14.21 -6.48
CA ARG A 23 7.64 14.10 -6.75
C ARG A 23 6.83 13.66 -5.53
N LEU A 24 7.51 13.18 -4.48
CA LEU A 24 6.90 12.68 -3.24
C LEU A 24 5.89 11.56 -3.50
N ASP A 25 6.22 10.71 -4.48
CA ASP A 25 5.39 9.60 -4.95
C ASP A 25 5.58 8.38 -4.03
N PHE A 26 5.18 8.55 -2.78
CA PHE A 26 5.28 7.52 -1.74
C PHE A 26 4.18 7.66 -0.68
N SER A 27 4.05 6.69 0.22
CA SER A 27 3.20 6.79 1.40
C SER A 27 3.79 5.98 2.55
N CYS A 28 3.67 6.48 3.77
CA CYS A 28 4.07 5.78 5.00
C CYS A 28 2.87 5.63 5.92
N ALA A 29 2.78 4.48 6.58
CA ALA A 29 1.67 4.13 7.45
C ALA A 29 2.08 3.18 8.58
N LEU A 30 1.31 3.26 9.66
CA LEU A 30 1.34 2.40 10.84
C LEU A 30 0.08 1.54 10.84
N PHE A 31 0.24 0.27 11.15
CA PHE A 31 -0.80 -0.75 11.19
C PHE A 31 -0.76 -1.46 12.54
N ASP A 32 -1.93 -1.94 12.99
CA ASP A 32 -2.06 -2.72 14.20
C ASP A 32 -1.57 -4.18 14.00
N PRO A 33 -1.57 -5.03 15.04
CA PRO A 33 -1.12 -6.42 14.92
C PRO A 33 -1.90 -7.27 13.90
N ASP A 34 -3.13 -6.90 13.57
CA ASP A 34 -3.98 -7.61 12.62
C ASP A 34 -3.83 -7.07 11.19
N GLY A 35 -3.02 -6.01 11.01
CA GLY A 35 -2.72 -5.40 9.73
C GLY A 35 -3.70 -4.32 9.30
N ASP A 36 -4.54 -3.82 10.20
CA ASP A 36 -5.46 -2.72 9.93
C ASP A 36 -4.78 -1.37 10.11
N LEU A 37 -5.12 -0.42 9.22
CA LEU A 37 -4.54 0.90 9.20
C LEU A 37 -4.86 1.68 10.48
N VAL A 38 -3.83 2.18 11.16
CA VAL A 38 -3.94 3.00 12.37
C VAL A 38 -3.73 4.47 12.07
N ALA A 39 -2.64 4.77 11.36
CA ALA A 39 -2.30 6.14 11.01
C ALA A 39 -1.44 6.17 9.76
N ASN A 40 -1.67 7.15 8.91
CA ASN A 40 -0.87 7.44 7.74
C ASN A 40 -0.40 8.89 7.74
N ALA A 41 0.64 9.18 6.97
CA ALA A 41 0.99 10.54 6.63
C ALA A 41 0.13 11.01 5.42
N PRO A 42 -0.08 12.33 5.25
CA PRO A 42 -0.95 12.90 4.22
C PRO A 42 -0.28 12.85 2.84
N HIS A 43 -0.03 11.63 2.35
CA HIS A 43 0.54 11.38 1.03
C HIS A 43 -0.53 10.87 0.05
N ILE A 44 -0.13 10.12 -0.97
CA ILE A 44 -0.99 9.64 -2.05
C ILE A 44 -2.07 8.69 -1.51
N PRO A 45 -3.35 9.10 -1.51
CA PRO A 45 -4.38 8.36 -0.77
C PRO A 45 -4.71 6.98 -1.36
N ILE A 46 -4.46 6.76 -2.65
CA ILE A 46 -4.72 5.47 -3.31
C ILE A 46 -3.87 4.34 -2.72
N HIS A 47 -2.69 4.65 -2.16
CA HIS A 47 -1.80 3.67 -1.55
C HIS A 47 -2.43 3.06 -0.29
N LEU A 48 -3.13 3.88 0.50
CA LEU A 48 -3.43 3.56 1.89
C LEU A 48 -4.41 2.40 2.06
N GLY A 49 -5.44 2.34 1.23
CA GLY A 49 -6.43 1.28 1.39
C GLY A 49 -5.95 -0.08 0.87
N SER A 50 -4.96 -0.14 -0.04
CA SER A 50 -4.40 -1.43 -0.48
C SER A 50 -3.16 -1.86 0.31
N MET A 51 -2.48 -0.93 1.00
CA MET A 51 -1.34 -1.27 1.86
C MET A 51 -1.74 -2.19 3.02
N SER A 52 -2.94 -2.05 3.59
CA SER A 52 -3.42 -2.98 4.64
C SER A 52 -3.47 -4.43 4.13
N GLU A 53 -3.85 -4.62 2.86
CA GLU A 53 -3.87 -5.95 2.24
C GLU A 53 -2.47 -6.53 2.01
N ALA A 54 -1.50 -5.68 1.65
CA ALA A 54 -0.10 -6.09 1.55
C ALA A 54 0.47 -6.49 2.92
N VAL A 55 0.11 -5.76 3.98
CA VAL A 55 0.49 -6.10 5.36
C VAL A 55 -0.14 -7.44 5.77
N ARG A 56 -1.45 -7.62 5.59
CA ARG A 56 -2.13 -8.89 5.89
C ARG A 56 -1.57 -10.07 5.10
N THR A 57 -1.23 -9.89 3.83
CA THR A 57 -0.55 -10.93 3.04
C THR A 57 0.75 -11.37 3.72
N VAL A 58 1.58 -10.42 4.17
CA VAL A 58 2.83 -10.74 4.89
C VAL A 58 2.53 -11.45 6.21
N ILE A 59 1.51 -11.02 6.95
CA ILE A 59 1.08 -11.69 8.19
C ILE A 59 0.70 -13.14 7.91
N ASP A 60 -0.21 -13.38 6.96
CA ASP A 60 -0.79 -14.68 6.68
C ASP A 60 0.25 -15.67 6.13
N VAL A 61 1.02 -15.24 5.12
CA VAL A 61 2.02 -16.09 4.46
C VAL A 61 3.18 -16.44 5.41
N ASN A 62 3.50 -15.56 6.35
CA ASN A 62 4.66 -15.73 7.24
C ASN A 62 4.27 -15.94 8.72
N ALA A 63 3.02 -16.27 9.04
CA ALA A 63 2.47 -16.29 10.40
C ALA A 63 3.30 -17.07 11.44
N LYS A 64 4.10 -18.04 11.00
CA LYS A 64 4.96 -18.89 11.86
C LYS A 64 6.45 -18.62 11.74
N SER A 65 6.86 -17.68 10.89
CA SER A 65 8.27 -17.48 10.50
C SER A 65 8.75 -16.03 10.58
N ILE A 66 7.86 -15.06 10.88
CA ILE A 66 8.29 -13.68 11.11
C ILE A 66 9.16 -13.65 12.37
N SER A 67 10.37 -13.13 12.20
CA SER A 67 11.33 -12.91 13.28
C SER A 67 11.62 -11.42 13.47
N PRO A 68 12.04 -11.01 14.68
CA PRO A 68 12.55 -9.66 14.91
C PRO A 68 13.67 -9.29 13.93
N GLY A 69 13.59 -8.10 13.35
CA GLY A 69 14.54 -7.62 12.35
C GLY A 69 14.27 -8.13 10.93
N ASP A 70 13.19 -8.87 10.68
CA ASP A 70 12.76 -9.19 9.32
C ASP A 70 12.14 -7.97 8.63
N VAL A 71 12.29 -7.87 7.30
CA VAL A 71 11.61 -6.89 6.45
C VAL A 71 11.14 -7.58 5.17
N TYR A 72 9.93 -7.27 4.73
CA TYR A 72 9.28 -7.90 3.58
C TYR A 72 8.92 -6.88 2.50
N VAL A 73 8.82 -7.35 1.25
CA VAL A 73 8.49 -6.54 0.07
C VAL A 73 7.34 -7.17 -0.70
N VAL A 74 6.36 -6.34 -1.06
CA VAL A 74 5.19 -6.72 -1.85
C VAL A 74 4.85 -5.63 -2.88
N ASN A 75 4.66 -6.02 -4.14
CA ASN A 75 4.05 -5.19 -5.19
C ASN A 75 3.01 -5.97 -6.04
N ALA A 76 2.83 -7.26 -5.76
CA ALA A 76 1.90 -8.12 -6.49
C ALA A 76 0.47 -7.54 -6.43
N PRO A 77 -0.19 -7.24 -7.58
CA PRO A 77 -1.48 -6.54 -7.59
C PRO A 77 -2.62 -7.27 -6.88
N TYR A 78 -2.52 -8.60 -6.82
CA TYR A 78 -3.50 -9.46 -6.14
C TYR A 78 -3.29 -9.54 -4.62
N ASN A 79 -2.15 -9.07 -4.10
CA ASN A 79 -1.78 -9.10 -2.69
C ASN A 79 -1.55 -7.68 -2.15
N GLY A 80 -2.43 -6.75 -2.51
CA GLY A 80 -2.40 -5.37 -2.04
C GLY A 80 -1.47 -4.43 -2.81
N GLY A 81 -0.77 -4.90 -3.84
CA GLY A 81 -0.10 -4.03 -4.81
C GLY A 81 -1.08 -3.22 -5.66
N THR A 82 -0.67 -2.02 -6.07
CA THR A 82 -1.45 -1.18 -6.99
C THR A 82 -1.03 -1.39 -8.44
N HIS A 83 0.26 -1.30 -8.68
CA HIS A 83 0.91 -1.77 -9.91
C HIS A 83 2.36 -2.08 -9.56
N LEU A 84 3.08 -2.81 -10.42
CA LEU A 84 4.42 -3.30 -10.06
C LEU A 84 5.42 -2.21 -9.64
N PRO A 85 5.41 -0.99 -10.22
CA PRO A 85 6.22 0.13 -9.74
C PRO A 85 6.00 0.54 -8.29
N ASP A 86 4.80 0.31 -7.75
CA ASP A 86 4.44 0.68 -6.38
C ASP A 86 4.86 -0.42 -5.42
N ILE A 87 6.07 -0.28 -4.87
CA ILE A 87 6.67 -1.31 -4.02
C ILE A 87 6.43 -0.99 -2.55
N THR A 88 5.78 -1.92 -1.84
CA THR A 88 5.50 -1.81 -0.41
C THR A 88 6.57 -2.56 0.39
N VAL A 89 7.26 -1.86 1.28
CA VAL A 89 8.19 -2.41 2.26
C VAL A 89 7.51 -2.45 3.62
N ILE A 90 7.46 -3.63 4.25
CA ILE A 90 6.76 -3.88 5.51
C ILE A 90 7.77 -4.34 6.57
N THR A 91 7.77 -3.66 7.72
CA THR A 91 8.63 -3.95 8.88
C THR A 91 7.76 -4.25 10.10
N PRO A 92 7.80 -5.48 10.67
CA PRO A 92 7.15 -5.79 11.93
C PRO A 92 7.84 -5.08 13.11
N VAL A 93 7.05 -4.56 14.04
CA VAL A 93 7.52 -3.95 15.28
C VAL A 93 7.26 -4.92 16.42
N PHE A 94 8.32 -5.52 16.96
CA PHE A 94 8.23 -6.42 18.09
C PHE A 94 8.19 -5.65 19.43
N ASP A 95 7.83 -6.32 20.51
CA ASP A 95 8.06 -5.80 21.85
C ASP A 95 9.54 -5.88 22.27
N GLN A 96 9.87 -5.32 23.43
CA GLN A 96 11.27 -5.29 23.92
C GLN A 96 11.85 -6.70 24.17
N GLU A 97 10.98 -7.68 24.44
CA GLU A 97 11.36 -9.07 24.66
C GLU A 97 11.43 -9.86 23.34
N ASN A 98 11.12 -9.23 22.21
CA ASN A 98 11.10 -9.87 20.89
C ASN A 98 10.15 -11.08 20.82
N SER A 99 9.08 -11.06 21.62
CA SER A 99 8.16 -12.18 21.82
C SER A 99 6.86 -12.05 21.03
N ARG A 100 6.39 -10.82 20.83
CA ARG A 100 5.13 -10.51 20.15
C ARG A 100 5.29 -9.29 19.26
N ILE A 101 4.51 -9.28 18.18
CA ILE A 101 4.40 -8.13 17.29
C ILE A 101 3.37 -7.17 17.88
N LEU A 102 3.73 -5.91 18.01
CA LEU A 102 2.90 -4.85 18.57
C LEU A 102 2.24 -4.00 17.48
N PHE A 103 2.92 -3.84 16.35
CA PHE A 103 2.52 -3.04 15.19
C PHE A 103 3.23 -3.55 13.94
N TYR A 104 2.75 -3.11 12.77
CA TYR A 104 3.55 -3.10 11.55
C TYR A 104 3.72 -1.66 11.07
N VAL A 105 4.88 -1.34 10.52
CA VAL A 105 5.08 -0.10 9.76
C VAL A 105 5.33 -0.45 8.31
N ALA A 106 4.79 0.35 7.39
CA ALA A 106 5.04 0.14 5.98
C ALA A 106 5.27 1.46 5.24
N SER A 107 6.07 1.38 4.18
CA SER A 107 6.24 2.44 3.20
C SER A 107 6.00 1.90 1.81
N ARG A 108 5.27 2.63 0.98
CA ARG A 108 5.12 2.36 -0.45
C ARG A 108 5.81 3.47 -1.23
N GLY A 109 6.65 3.12 -2.18
CA GLY A 109 7.34 4.08 -3.06
C GLY A 109 7.16 3.71 -4.52
N HIS A 110 6.98 4.71 -5.37
CA HIS A 110 6.84 4.54 -6.81
C HIS A 110 8.21 4.51 -7.48
N HIS A 111 8.66 3.33 -7.90
CA HIS A 111 9.90 3.16 -8.65
C HIS A 111 9.69 3.49 -10.14
N ALA A 112 10.51 4.37 -10.70
CA ALA A 112 10.33 4.85 -12.08
C ALA A 112 10.39 3.75 -13.16
N ASP A 113 11.14 2.68 -12.89
CA ASP A 113 11.29 1.49 -13.73
C ASP A 113 11.51 0.28 -12.82
N ILE A 114 10.82 -0.82 -13.11
CA ILE A 114 11.01 -2.11 -12.44
C ILE A 114 11.12 -3.25 -13.48
N GLY A 115 11.54 -2.91 -14.70
CA GLY A 115 11.57 -3.82 -15.85
C GLY A 115 10.35 -3.70 -16.76
N GLY A 116 9.92 -4.82 -17.35
CA GLY A 116 8.77 -4.87 -18.26
C GLY A 116 9.13 -4.67 -19.74
N ILE A 117 8.14 -4.78 -20.63
CA ILE A 117 8.35 -4.74 -22.09
C ILE A 117 8.75 -3.35 -22.64
N THR A 118 8.48 -2.28 -21.88
CA THR A 118 8.77 -0.90 -22.29
C THR A 118 9.51 -0.16 -21.17
N PRO A 119 10.52 0.68 -21.49
CA PRO A 119 11.15 1.54 -20.49
C PRO A 119 10.17 2.46 -19.78
N GLY A 120 10.31 2.55 -18.45
CA GLY A 120 9.46 3.39 -17.62
C GLY A 120 8.53 2.59 -16.72
N SER A 121 7.50 3.27 -16.21
CA SER A 121 6.71 2.75 -15.10
C SER A 121 5.62 1.78 -15.54
N MET A 122 4.93 2.03 -16.64
CA MET A 122 3.68 1.34 -16.94
C MET A 122 3.58 1.02 -18.43
N PRO A 123 3.99 -0.18 -18.87
CA PRO A 123 3.93 -0.56 -20.28
C PRO A 123 2.48 -0.59 -20.78
N PRO A 124 2.14 0.16 -21.85
CA PRO A 124 0.75 0.33 -22.29
C PRO A 124 0.18 -0.90 -23.02
N ASP A 125 1.04 -1.77 -23.54
CA ASP A 125 0.67 -2.89 -24.40
C ASP A 125 0.75 -4.25 -23.69
N SER A 126 0.94 -4.27 -22.37
CA SER A 126 0.99 -5.49 -21.58
C SER A 126 -0.34 -6.24 -21.59
N ARG A 127 -0.25 -7.55 -21.80
CA ARG A 127 -1.36 -8.52 -21.83
C ARG A 127 -1.37 -9.43 -20.62
N VAL A 128 -0.20 -9.66 -20.03
CA VAL A 128 -0.01 -10.46 -18.81
C VAL A 128 0.93 -9.71 -17.85
N VAL A 129 0.81 -9.98 -16.54
CA VAL A 129 1.51 -9.21 -15.49
C VAL A 129 3.04 -9.34 -15.61
N GLU A 130 3.53 -10.45 -16.13
CA GLU A 130 4.96 -10.69 -16.34
C GLU A 130 5.58 -9.67 -17.31
N GLU A 131 4.78 -9.14 -18.25
CA GLU A 131 5.21 -8.10 -19.18
C GLU A 131 5.34 -6.71 -18.51
N GLU A 132 4.83 -6.54 -17.29
CA GLU A 132 4.87 -5.27 -16.54
C GLU A 132 6.14 -5.07 -15.72
N GLY A 133 6.96 -6.12 -15.53
CA GLY A 133 8.24 -6.07 -14.83
C GLY A 133 8.37 -7.03 -13.66
N ILE A 134 9.25 -6.70 -12.71
CA ILE A 134 9.55 -7.58 -11.58
C ILE A 134 8.41 -7.56 -10.56
N LEU A 135 7.92 -8.75 -10.25
CA LEU A 135 6.89 -8.99 -9.26
C LEU A 135 7.51 -9.49 -7.95
N PHE A 136 7.10 -8.89 -6.84
CA PHE A 136 7.38 -9.25 -5.46
C PHE A 136 6.06 -9.66 -4.80
N ASP A 137 5.91 -10.96 -4.58
CA ASP A 137 4.69 -11.52 -3.99
C ASP A 137 4.75 -11.50 -2.45
N ASN A 138 5.83 -12.04 -1.90
CA ASN A 138 6.21 -11.95 -0.49
C ASN A 138 7.73 -12.14 -0.38
N PHE A 139 8.48 -11.10 -0.74
CA PHE A 139 9.94 -11.19 -0.80
C PHE A 139 10.56 -10.76 0.53
N LYS A 140 11.24 -11.68 1.22
CA LYS A 140 12.05 -11.33 2.40
C LYS A 140 13.27 -10.52 1.97
N LEU A 141 13.31 -9.25 2.37
CA LEU A 141 14.34 -8.25 2.05
C LEU A 141 15.44 -8.19 3.11
N ILE A 142 15.06 -8.34 4.37
CA ILE A 142 15.97 -8.49 5.51
C ILE A 142 15.59 -9.76 6.26
N ASP A 143 16.56 -10.62 6.56
CA ASP A 143 16.41 -11.76 7.47
C ASP A 143 17.13 -11.45 8.77
N ARG A 144 16.39 -11.23 9.85
CA ARG A 144 16.93 -10.98 11.20
C ARG A 144 18.07 -9.94 11.22
N GLY A 145 17.84 -8.80 10.58
CA GLY A 145 18.81 -7.70 10.48
C GLY A 145 19.84 -7.82 9.35
N GLN A 146 19.89 -8.94 8.63
CA GLN A 146 20.78 -9.11 7.47
C GLN A 146 20.07 -8.70 6.16
N PHE A 147 20.55 -7.64 5.51
CA PHE A 147 20.04 -7.23 4.20
C PHE A 147 20.44 -8.25 3.11
N LEU A 148 19.44 -8.84 2.46
CA LEU A 148 19.62 -9.89 1.45
C LEU A 148 19.92 -9.30 0.07
N GLU A 149 20.96 -8.46 -0.03
CA GLU A 149 21.25 -7.66 -1.23
C GLU A 149 21.47 -8.54 -2.47
N GLN A 150 22.26 -9.60 -2.37
CA GLN A 150 22.52 -10.47 -3.52
C GLN A 150 21.24 -11.13 -4.03
N LYS A 151 20.39 -11.63 -3.12
CA LYS A 151 19.11 -12.24 -3.47
C LYS A 151 18.19 -11.24 -4.17
N LEU A 152 18.16 -9.99 -3.71
CA LEU A 152 17.40 -8.92 -4.35
C LEU A 152 17.94 -8.60 -5.75
N ARG A 153 19.26 -8.51 -5.91
CA ARG A 153 19.92 -8.30 -7.21
C ARG A 153 19.57 -9.41 -8.20
N ASP A 154 19.67 -10.65 -7.77
CA ASP A 154 19.33 -11.81 -8.59
C ASP A 154 17.85 -11.78 -9.01
N HIS A 155 16.95 -11.40 -8.08
CA HIS A 155 15.52 -11.26 -8.37
C HIS A 155 15.23 -10.13 -9.36
N LEU A 156 15.86 -8.97 -9.19
CA LEU A 156 15.74 -7.82 -10.10
C LEU A 156 16.30 -8.12 -11.51
N ALA A 157 17.28 -9.01 -11.60
CA ALA A 157 17.87 -9.48 -12.86
C ALA A 157 17.16 -10.71 -13.45
N SER A 158 16.11 -11.21 -12.80
CA SER A 158 15.42 -12.43 -13.21
C SER A 158 14.33 -12.19 -14.25
N GLY A 159 13.87 -13.27 -14.87
CA GLY A 159 12.75 -13.26 -15.81
C GLY A 159 13.07 -12.69 -17.19
N PRO A 160 12.08 -12.67 -18.10
CA PRO A 160 12.25 -12.18 -19.46
C PRO A 160 12.40 -10.66 -19.57
N TYR A 161 11.94 -9.91 -18.55
CA TYR A 161 11.91 -8.45 -18.56
C TYR A 161 12.52 -7.87 -17.28
N PRO A 162 13.85 -8.02 -17.07
CA PRO A 162 14.51 -7.62 -15.84
C PRO A 162 14.51 -6.11 -15.63
N ALA A 163 14.72 -5.67 -14.38
CA ALA A 163 14.84 -4.26 -14.03
C ALA A 163 16.02 -3.61 -14.76
N ARG A 164 15.79 -2.44 -15.36
CA ARG A 164 16.82 -1.76 -16.18
C ARG A 164 17.87 -1.02 -15.35
N ASN A 165 17.52 -0.60 -14.14
CA ASN A 165 18.43 0.07 -13.21
C ASN A 165 18.33 -0.49 -11.79
N PRO A 166 18.81 -1.73 -11.55
CA PRO A 166 18.73 -2.37 -10.24
C PRO A 166 19.40 -1.58 -9.12
N GLU A 167 20.47 -0.81 -9.39
CA GLU A 167 21.13 0.03 -8.37
C GLU A 167 20.19 1.09 -7.81
N GLN A 168 19.42 1.75 -8.68
CA GLN A 168 18.42 2.73 -8.23
C GLN A 168 17.28 2.04 -7.47
N ASN A 169 16.79 0.89 -7.93
CA ASN A 169 15.77 0.13 -7.20
C ASN A 169 16.25 -0.24 -5.80
N ILE A 170 17.48 -0.74 -5.66
CA ILE A 170 18.09 -1.11 -4.38
C ILE A 170 18.29 0.12 -3.49
N ALA A 171 18.72 1.26 -4.04
CA ALA A 171 18.91 2.50 -3.28
C ALA A 171 17.58 3.01 -2.71
N ASP A 172 16.52 3.02 -3.50
CA ASP A 172 15.19 3.42 -3.03
C ASP A 172 14.60 2.42 -2.01
N LEU A 173 14.82 1.11 -2.20
CA LEU A 173 14.44 0.09 -1.21
C LEU A 173 15.20 0.28 0.11
N LYS A 174 16.48 0.66 0.07
CA LYS A 174 17.26 1.03 1.28
C LYS A 174 16.68 2.27 1.97
N ALA A 175 16.21 3.26 1.22
CA ALA A 175 15.52 4.43 1.77
C ALA A 175 14.19 4.04 2.45
N GLN A 176 13.43 3.13 1.85
CA GLN A 176 12.21 2.58 2.45
C GLN A 176 12.48 1.76 3.72
N ILE A 177 13.55 0.96 3.76
CA ILE A 177 14.03 0.29 4.98
C ILE A 177 14.33 1.32 6.08
N ALA A 178 15.05 2.39 5.74
CA ALA A 178 15.38 3.45 6.70
C ALA A 178 14.14 4.16 7.24
N ALA A 179 13.13 4.38 6.39
CA ALA A 179 11.83 4.91 6.80
C ALA A 179 11.10 3.94 7.74
N GLY A 180 11.10 2.64 7.44
CA GLY A 180 10.56 1.59 8.32
C GLY A 180 11.22 1.61 9.69
N GLU A 181 12.56 1.60 9.73
CA GLU A 181 13.35 1.67 10.98
C GLU A 181 13.04 2.93 11.80
N LYS A 182 12.89 4.09 11.14
CA LYS A 182 12.44 5.32 11.80
C LYS A 182 11.07 5.12 12.46
N GLY A 183 10.14 4.45 11.76
CA GLY A 183 8.83 4.08 12.29
C GLY A 183 8.93 3.21 13.54
N VAL A 184 9.74 2.15 13.49
CA VAL A 184 10.01 1.24 14.63
C VAL A 184 10.48 2.04 15.86
N GLN A 185 11.46 2.93 15.68
CA GLN A 185 11.99 3.76 16.76
C GLN A 185 10.94 4.69 17.38
N GLU A 186 10.11 5.33 16.56
CA GLU A 186 9.05 6.21 17.08
C GLU A 186 7.95 5.44 17.80
N VAL A 187 7.58 4.24 17.31
CA VAL A 187 6.61 3.38 18.01
C VAL A 187 7.15 3.00 19.39
N HIS A 188 8.41 2.57 19.48
CA HIS A 188 9.02 2.30 20.78
C HIS A 188 9.11 3.52 21.68
N ARG A 189 9.43 4.71 21.15
CA ARG A 189 9.40 5.96 21.93
C ARG A 189 8.02 6.23 22.51
N MET A 190 6.98 6.12 21.69
CA MET A 190 5.59 6.31 22.10
C MET A 190 5.19 5.29 23.18
N ILE A 191 5.49 4.01 22.98
CA ILE A 191 5.19 2.95 23.96
C ILE A 191 5.96 3.17 25.27
N LYS A 192 7.22 3.58 25.21
CA LYS A 192 8.01 3.89 26.42
C LYS A 192 7.40 5.02 27.24
N GLN A 193 6.79 6.01 26.58
CA GLN A 193 6.19 7.17 27.24
C GLN A 193 4.80 6.87 27.83
N PHE A 194 3.96 6.13 27.09
CA PHE A 194 2.54 5.98 27.44
C PHE A 194 2.16 4.58 27.93
N GLY A 195 3.01 3.57 27.70
CA GLY A 195 2.69 2.16 27.95
C GLY A 195 1.92 1.52 26.80
N VAL A 196 2.16 0.23 26.56
CA VAL A 196 1.57 -0.50 25.42
C VAL A 196 0.05 -0.58 25.50
N ASP A 197 -0.50 -0.83 26.69
CA ASP A 197 -1.96 -0.98 26.88
C ASP A 197 -2.71 0.32 26.58
N VAL A 198 -2.14 1.47 26.97
CA VAL A 198 -2.72 2.78 26.69
C VAL A 198 -2.66 3.09 25.19
N VAL A 199 -1.53 2.82 24.55
CA VAL A 199 -1.37 3.04 23.11
C VAL A 199 -2.38 2.19 22.32
N HIS A 200 -2.50 0.90 22.63
CA HIS A 200 -3.46 0.02 21.94
C HIS A 200 -4.91 0.40 22.21
N ALA A 201 -5.25 0.84 23.44
CA ALA A 201 -6.60 1.33 23.73
C ALA A 201 -6.95 2.58 22.89
N TYR A 202 -6.05 3.56 22.81
CA TYR A 202 -6.27 4.77 22.01
C TYR A 202 -6.27 4.49 20.51
N MET A 203 -5.44 3.56 20.04
CA MET A 203 -5.49 3.07 18.67
C MET A 203 -6.88 2.54 18.32
N LYS A 204 -7.43 1.67 19.17
CA LYS A 204 -8.77 1.11 18.96
C LYS A 204 -9.85 2.19 18.98
N HIS A 205 -9.77 3.15 19.90
CA HIS A 205 -10.69 4.29 19.91
C HIS A 205 -10.66 5.14 18.63
N VAL A 206 -9.47 5.33 18.02
CA VAL A 206 -9.34 6.05 16.75
C VAL A 206 -10.00 5.28 15.61
N GLN A 207 -9.75 3.97 15.52
CA GLN A 207 -10.35 3.11 14.50
C GLN A 207 -11.89 3.03 14.66
N ASP A 208 -12.39 2.83 15.89
CA ASP A 208 -13.83 2.77 16.17
C ASP A 208 -14.52 4.10 15.82
N ASN A 209 -13.88 5.23 16.14
CA ASN A 209 -14.40 6.54 15.73
C ASN A 209 -14.41 6.68 14.20
N ALA A 210 -13.37 6.25 13.49
CA ALA A 210 -13.31 6.30 12.04
C ALA A 210 -14.43 5.45 11.40
N GLU A 211 -14.64 4.23 11.90
CA GLU A 211 -15.73 3.35 11.48
C GLU A 211 -17.10 4.03 11.69
N GLU A 212 -17.32 4.60 12.87
CA GLU A 212 -18.58 5.28 13.22
C GLU A 212 -18.83 6.51 12.32
N GLN A 213 -17.79 7.29 11.96
CA GLN A 213 -17.95 8.39 11.02
C GLN A 213 -18.34 7.91 9.62
N VAL A 214 -17.73 6.83 9.13
CA VAL A 214 -18.08 6.24 7.83
C VAL A 214 -19.51 5.68 7.86
N ARG A 215 -19.87 4.96 8.93
CA ARG A 215 -21.22 4.41 9.15
C ARG A 215 -22.31 5.48 9.06
N ARG A 216 -22.08 6.64 9.68
CA ARG A 216 -23.03 7.78 9.62
C ARG A 216 -23.22 8.33 8.22
N VAL A 217 -22.16 8.36 7.41
CA VAL A 217 -22.29 8.82 6.02
C VAL A 217 -22.98 7.79 5.15
N ILE A 218 -22.64 6.51 5.30
CA ILE A 218 -23.33 5.41 4.62
C ILE A 218 -24.85 5.45 4.90
N ASP A 219 -25.24 5.76 6.14
CA ASP A 219 -26.66 5.78 6.55
C ASP A 219 -27.51 6.82 5.78
N VAL A 220 -26.92 7.98 5.45
CA VAL A 220 -27.60 9.07 4.74
C VAL A 220 -27.41 9.04 3.23
N MET A 221 -26.56 8.14 2.71
CA MET A 221 -26.39 7.98 1.27
C MET A 221 -27.56 7.22 0.64
N GLU A 222 -27.79 7.50 -0.64
CA GLU A 222 -28.80 6.87 -1.48
C GLU A 222 -28.12 6.05 -2.58
N ASP A 223 -28.79 4.99 -3.02
CA ASP A 223 -28.35 4.18 -4.16
C ASP A 223 -28.19 5.05 -5.40
N GLY A 224 -27.21 4.72 -6.25
CA GLY A 224 -26.91 5.53 -7.42
C GLY A 224 -26.22 4.74 -8.52
N GLU A 225 -26.45 5.19 -9.75
CA GLU A 225 -25.77 4.66 -10.93
C GLU A 225 -25.13 5.80 -11.71
N PHE A 226 -23.94 5.55 -12.25
CA PHE A 226 -23.22 6.51 -13.08
C PHE A 226 -22.56 5.83 -14.27
N SER A 227 -22.47 6.53 -15.39
CA SER A 227 -21.77 6.08 -16.59
C SER A 227 -20.85 7.17 -17.09
N TYR A 228 -19.60 6.82 -17.38
CA TYR A 228 -18.59 7.75 -17.86
C TYR A 228 -17.93 7.22 -19.14
N PRO A 229 -18.09 7.90 -20.29
CA PRO A 229 -17.39 7.55 -21.52
C PRO A 229 -15.93 7.97 -21.46
N LEU A 230 -15.05 7.16 -22.04
CA LEU A 230 -13.62 7.42 -22.17
C LEU A 230 -13.23 7.73 -23.61
N ASP A 231 -12.05 8.32 -23.79
CA ASP A 231 -11.58 8.83 -25.08
C ASP A 231 -11.45 7.74 -26.14
N GLU A 232 -11.12 6.50 -25.73
CA GLU A 232 -11.03 5.32 -26.59
C GLU A 232 -12.39 4.65 -26.89
N GLY A 233 -13.49 5.23 -26.40
CA GLY A 233 -14.85 4.78 -26.65
C GLY A 233 -15.39 3.73 -25.67
N SER A 234 -14.58 3.31 -24.69
CA SER A 234 -15.07 2.47 -23.60
C SER A 234 -15.96 3.26 -22.63
N VAL A 235 -16.81 2.57 -21.85
CA VAL A 235 -17.68 3.23 -20.86
C VAL A 235 -17.54 2.53 -19.52
N ILE A 236 -17.12 3.29 -18.50
CA ILE A 236 -17.15 2.83 -17.11
C ILE A 236 -18.57 3.01 -16.58
N LYS A 237 -19.21 1.92 -16.15
CA LYS A 237 -20.50 1.96 -15.45
C LYS A 237 -20.33 1.54 -14.00
N VAL A 238 -20.88 2.32 -13.09
CA VAL A 238 -20.84 2.04 -11.66
C VAL A 238 -22.26 2.06 -11.13
N ALA A 239 -22.64 1.02 -10.41
CA ALA A 239 -23.83 1.00 -9.58
C ALA A 239 -23.41 0.83 -8.12
N ILE A 240 -23.94 1.69 -7.26
CA ILE A 240 -23.67 1.72 -5.84
C ILE A 240 -24.99 1.46 -5.13
N SER A 241 -25.01 0.46 -4.26
CA SER A 241 -26.17 0.15 -3.44
C SER A 241 -25.77 0.03 -1.98
N PHE A 242 -26.62 0.52 -1.08
CA PHE A 242 -26.34 0.60 0.35
C PHE A 242 -27.28 -0.33 1.12
N ASP A 243 -26.72 -1.30 1.85
CA ASP A 243 -27.48 -2.08 2.82
C ASP A 243 -27.46 -1.37 4.18
N LYS A 244 -28.55 -0.68 4.50
CA LYS A 244 -28.71 0.05 5.76
C LYS A 244 -28.85 -0.86 6.98
N LYS A 245 -29.18 -2.14 6.82
CA LYS A 245 -29.31 -3.08 7.94
C LYS A 245 -27.96 -3.60 8.41
N THR A 246 -27.04 -3.86 7.48
CA THR A 246 -25.68 -4.32 7.80
C THR A 246 -24.67 -3.18 7.80
N VAL A 247 -25.06 -1.97 7.39
CA VAL A 247 -24.14 -0.86 7.06
C VAL A 247 -23.06 -1.35 6.11
N ALA A 248 -23.48 -2.10 5.10
CA ALA A 248 -22.58 -2.60 4.06
C ALA A 248 -22.78 -1.79 2.79
N LEU A 249 -21.65 -1.38 2.19
CA LEU A 249 -21.63 -0.86 0.83
C LEU A 249 -21.53 -2.03 -0.13
N ARG A 250 -22.47 -2.14 -1.07
CA ARG A 250 -22.31 -3.03 -2.22
C ARG A 250 -22.01 -2.19 -3.47
N LEU A 251 -20.74 -2.21 -3.85
CA LEU A 251 -20.26 -1.62 -5.10
C LEU A 251 -20.33 -2.66 -6.22
N ILE A 252 -21.09 -2.37 -7.28
CA ILE A 252 -21.08 -3.13 -8.53
C ILE A 252 -20.39 -2.26 -9.58
N LEU A 253 -19.11 -2.49 -9.80
CA LEU A 253 -18.37 -1.86 -10.89
C LEU A 253 -18.45 -2.76 -12.13
N ARG A 254 -18.92 -2.20 -13.26
CA ARG A 254 -18.90 -2.87 -14.56
C ARG A 254 -18.24 -1.95 -15.59
N ALA A 255 -17.00 -2.23 -15.95
CA ALA A 255 -16.43 -1.65 -17.15
C ALA A 255 -17.02 -2.39 -18.37
N LEU A 256 -17.72 -1.66 -19.23
CA LEU A 256 -18.22 -2.21 -20.50
C LEU A 256 -17.36 -1.64 -21.64
N VAL A 257 -16.44 -2.43 -22.15
CA VAL A 257 -15.65 -2.07 -23.35
C VAL A 257 -16.53 -2.29 -24.58
N ILE A 258 -17.14 -1.22 -25.08
CA ILE A 258 -17.91 -1.25 -26.33
C ILE A 258 -16.94 -1.00 -27.48
N ARG A 259 -16.23 -2.07 -27.89
CA ARG A 259 -15.24 -2.17 -29.01
C ARG A 259 -13.77 -1.83 -28.66
N GLY A 260 -12.89 -2.78 -28.99
CA GLY A 260 -11.81 -2.48 -29.93
C GLY A 260 -10.41 -2.15 -29.41
N HIS A 261 -10.00 -2.44 -28.17
CA HIS A 261 -8.59 -2.73 -27.86
C HIS A 261 -8.44 -3.36 -26.47
N PRO A 262 -7.66 -4.46 -26.31
CA PRO A 262 -7.33 -5.02 -25.01
C PRO A 262 -6.11 -4.29 -24.45
N THR A 263 -6.28 -3.08 -23.91
CA THR A 263 -5.20 -2.43 -23.17
C THR A 263 -5.69 -1.97 -21.79
N LEU A 264 -4.96 -2.43 -20.78
CA LEU A 264 -4.90 -2.01 -19.37
C LEU A 264 -6.10 -2.07 -18.41
N MET A 265 -7.33 -2.37 -18.82
CA MET A 265 -8.46 -2.43 -17.86
C MET A 265 -8.71 -3.78 -17.20
N HIS A 266 -7.65 -4.55 -16.91
CA HIS A 266 -7.73 -5.72 -16.01
C HIS A 266 -7.08 -5.44 -14.66
N ARG A 267 -7.17 -4.19 -14.16
CA ARG A 267 -6.81 -3.92 -12.77
C ARG A 267 -7.83 -4.58 -11.83
N PRO A 268 -7.39 -5.19 -10.72
CA PRO A 268 -8.31 -5.85 -9.80
C PRO A 268 -9.37 -4.87 -9.31
N LEU A 269 -10.60 -5.38 -9.11
CA LEU A 269 -11.74 -4.66 -8.51
C LEU A 269 -11.37 -3.83 -7.27
N LEU A 270 -10.30 -4.21 -6.56
CA LEU A 270 -9.70 -3.49 -5.45
C LEU A 270 -9.36 -2.02 -5.80
N HIS A 271 -8.78 -1.74 -6.96
CA HIS A 271 -8.43 -0.37 -7.38
C HIS A 271 -9.66 0.54 -7.49
N ALA A 272 -10.74 0.01 -8.04
CA ALA A 272 -11.99 0.71 -8.20
C ALA A 272 -12.71 0.92 -6.85
N GLN A 273 -12.64 -0.08 -5.96
CA GLN A 273 -13.15 0.02 -4.59
C GLN A 273 -12.39 1.08 -3.77
N LEU A 274 -11.08 1.19 -3.97
CA LEU A 274 -10.20 2.13 -3.25
C LEU A 274 -10.39 3.59 -3.69
N CYS A 275 -10.50 3.84 -5.00
CA CYS A 275 -10.85 5.17 -5.52
C CYS A 275 -12.22 5.62 -5.00
N PHE A 276 -13.18 4.70 -4.85
CA PHE A 276 -14.51 5.00 -4.33
C PHE A 276 -14.47 5.37 -2.83
N MET A 277 -13.78 4.60 -2.00
CA MET A 277 -13.66 4.86 -0.56
C MET A 277 -12.96 6.20 -0.28
N PHE A 278 -11.96 6.56 -1.09
CA PHE A 278 -11.32 7.87 -1.01
C PHE A 278 -12.24 9.02 -1.43
N PHE A 279 -13.07 8.87 -2.46
CA PHE A 279 -14.01 9.91 -2.85
C PHE A 279 -15.00 10.23 -1.73
N VAL A 280 -15.47 9.19 -1.03
CA VAL A 280 -16.33 9.32 0.16
C VAL A 280 -15.59 10.07 1.28
N VAL A 281 -14.36 9.67 1.62
CA VAL A 281 -13.59 10.31 2.72
C VAL A 281 -13.10 11.73 2.38
N SER A 282 -12.67 12.01 1.15
CA SER A 282 -12.25 13.36 0.73
C SER A 282 -13.40 14.34 0.52
N SER A 283 -14.61 13.85 0.25
CA SER A 283 -15.80 14.70 0.23
C SER A 283 -16.18 15.19 1.63
N MET A 284 -15.81 14.46 2.70
CA MET A 284 -16.04 14.86 4.08
C MET A 284 -15.10 15.99 4.56
N THR A 285 -13.89 16.11 4.01
CA THR A 285 -12.94 17.19 4.38
C THR A 285 -13.19 18.50 3.64
N ARG A 286 -14.05 18.52 2.61
CA ARG A 286 -14.46 19.74 1.89
C ARG A 286 -15.71 20.43 2.44
N TYR A 287 -16.37 19.82 3.43
CA TYR A 287 -17.49 20.43 4.17
C TYR A 287 -17.12 20.59 5.65
N ARG A 288 -16.13 21.44 5.92
CA ARG A 288 -15.99 22.19 7.18
C ARG A 288 -15.61 23.63 6.87
#